data_AF-A0A961G5Q6-F1
#
_entry.id   AF-A0A961G5Q6-F1
#
_cell.length_a   1.000
_cell.length_b   1.000
_cell.length_c   1.000
_cell.angle_alpha   90.00
_cell.angle_beta   90.00
_cell.angle_gamma   90.00
#
_symmetry.space_group_name_H-M   'P 1'
#
loop_
_entity.id
_entity.type
_entity.pdbx_description
1 polymer ?
#
loop_
_entity_poly.entity_id
_entity_poly.type
_entity_poly.pdbx_seq_one_letter_code
_entity_poly.pdbx_strand_id
1 'polypeptide(L)'
;MRKKVLTTRQPLLKGQMRRLLEIDTVDQESVVTRRGGTFCVLEMVDGELSVMLGDRELRMPARVKPAVAHLASGRKVPVAEVPGLDESGRLVLVRRLIQEGLLEVVS
;
A
#
# COMPACT_ATOMS: atom_id res chain seq x y z
N MET A 1 23.85 15.48 1.13
CA MET A 1 24.58 14.60 2.09
C MET A 1 23.94 13.22 2.03
N ARG A 2 24.63 12.20 1.51
CA ARG A 2 24.12 10.83 1.32
C ARG A 2 24.04 10.08 2.64
N LYS A 3 22.95 9.37 2.93
CA LYS A 3 22.98 8.13 3.73
C LYS A 3 21.98 7.09 3.21
N LYS A 4 22.55 5.95 2.78
CA LYS A 4 21.91 4.64 2.67
C LYS A 4 21.33 4.23 4.03
N VAL A 5 20.12 3.69 4.06
CA VAL A 5 19.75 2.62 5.01
C VAL A 5 18.88 1.61 4.25
N LEU A 6 19.45 0.43 4.07
CA LEU A 6 18.78 -0.77 3.58
C LEU A 6 17.76 -1.23 4.62
N THR A 7 16.73 -1.90 4.11
CA THR A 7 15.66 -2.56 4.84
C THR A 7 16.15 -3.26 6.12
N THR A 8 15.44 -3.04 7.22
CA THR A 8 15.16 -3.95 8.36
C THR A 8 14.71 -3.13 9.56
N ARG A 9 13.71 -3.63 10.30
CA ARG A 9 13.18 -3.20 11.63
C ARG A 9 11.85 -2.42 11.55
N GLN A 10 10.82 -2.70 12.35
CA GLN A 10 10.56 -3.73 13.36
C GLN A 10 9.01 -3.77 13.47
N PRO A 11 8.31 -4.91 13.34
CA PRO A 11 6.85 -4.85 13.29
C PRO A 11 6.25 -4.66 14.68
N LEU A 12 5.29 -3.73 14.79
CA LEU A 12 4.46 -3.59 15.98
C LEU A 12 3.56 -4.84 16.12
N LEU A 13 3.88 -5.67 17.11
CA LEU A 13 3.51 -7.10 17.25
C LEU A 13 2.02 -7.43 17.49
N LYS A 14 1.08 -6.47 17.47
CA LYS A 14 -0.35 -6.77 17.67
C LYS A 14 -1.12 -6.71 16.36
N GLY A 15 -1.50 -7.88 15.84
CA GLY A 15 -2.40 -8.05 14.69
C GLY A 15 -1.73 -8.34 13.34
N GLN A 16 -0.42 -8.53 13.28
CA GLN A 16 0.30 -8.75 12.03
C GLN A 16 0.18 -10.19 11.51
N MET A 17 0.12 -11.20 12.38
CA MET A 17 0.01 -12.60 11.96
C MET A 17 -1.32 -12.90 11.25
N ARG A 18 -2.44 -12.38 11.78
CA ARG A 18 -3.74 -12.48 11.11
C ARG A 18 -3.72 -11.79 9.73
N ARG A 19 -3.08 -10.62 9.66
CA ARG A 19 -2.94 -9.84 8.42
C ARG A 19 -2.13 -10.59 7.36
N LEU A 20 -1.02 -11.23 7.74
CA LEU A 20 -0.19 -11.99 6.81
C LEU A 20 -0.96 -13.17 6.20
N LEU A 21 -1.83 -13.82 6.96
CA LEU A 21 -2.68 -14.91 6.45
C LEU A 21 -3.79 -14.38 5.51
N GLU A 22 -4.37 -13.22 5.80
CA GLU A 22 -5.38 -12.57 4.92
C GLU A 22 -4.78 -12.03 3.62
N ILE A 23 -3.50 -11.62 3.63
CA ILE A 23 -2.81 -11.09 2.46
C ILE A 23 -2.70 -12.13 1.33
N ASP A 24 -2.46 -13.40 1.67
CA ASP A 24 -2.32 -14.48 0.68
C ASP A 24 -3.66 -14.82 0.01
N THR A 25 -4.78 -14.52 0.67
CA THR A 25 -6.13 -14.73 0.13
C THR A 25 -6.64 -13.57 -0.72
N VAL A 26 -5.92 -12.43 -0.79
CA VAL A 26 -6.34 -11.28 -1.61
C VAL A 26 -6.23 -11.63 -3.10
N ASP A 27 -7.34 -11.48 -3.81
CA ASP A 27 -7.49 -11.69 -5.25
C ASP A 27 -8.11 -10.46 -5.94
N GLN A 28 -8.53 -10.59 -7.20
CA GLN A 28 -9.11 -9.49 -7.99
C GLN A 28 -10.51 -9.08 -7.52
N GLU A 29 -11.27 -10.00 -6.91
CA GLU A 29 -12.64 -9.78 -6.45
C GLU A 29 -12.66 -9.15 -5.05
N SER A 30 -11.56 -9.27 -4.32
CA SER A 30 -11.35 -8.66 -3.02
C SER A 30 -11.61 -7.14 -3.07
N VAL A 31 -12.26 -6.63 -2.03
CA VAL A 31 -12.52 -5.20 -1.85
C VAL A 31 -11.63 -4.66 -0.73
N VAL A 32 -10.92 -3.57 -1.00
CA VAL A 32 -10.03 -2.93 -0.04
C VAL A 32 -10.45 -1.50 0.26
N THR A 33 -10.09 -1.00 1.43
CA THR A 33 -10.28 0.40 1.81
C THR A 33 -9.06 0.94 2.54
N ARG A 34 -8.91 2.26 2.57
CA ARG A 34 -7.88 2.91 3.40
C ARG A 34 -8.23 2.73 4.87
N ARG A 35 -7.27 2.19 5.63
CA ARG A 35 -7.41 2.01 7.07
C ARG A 35 -7.54 3.36 7.78
N GLY A 36 -8.59 3.53 8.57
CA GLY A 36 -8.80 4.74 9.38
C GLY A 36 -7.61 5.05 10.30
N GLY A 37 -7.32 6.34 10.50
CA GLY A 37 -6.25 6.80 11.40
C GLY A 37 -4.82 6.65 10.86
N THR A 38 -4.62 6.20 9.62
CA THR A 38 -3.31 6.27 8.96
C THR A 38 -3.08 7.65 8.32
N PHE A 39 -1.87 8.18 8.45
CA PHE A 39 -1.41 9.28 7.61
C PHE A 39 -1.01 8.73 6.24
N CYS A 40 -1.36 9.44 5.18
CA CYS A 40 -0.96 9.11 3.81
C CYS A 40 -0.75 10.41 3.05
N VAL A 41 0.51 10.72 2.74
CA VAL A 41 0.87 11.86 1.89
C VAL A 41 1.63 11.32 0.69
N LEU A 42 1.24 11.80 -0.50
CA LEU A 42 1.82 11.38 -1.76
C LEU A 42 2.62 12.53 -2.36
N GLU A 43 3.91 12.31 -2.60
CA GLU A 43 4.81 13.30 -3.18
C GLU A 43 5.64 12.69 -4.32
N MET A 44 5.97 13.50 -5.32
CA MET A 44 6.92 13.09 -6.37
C MET A 44 8.30 13.62 -6.02
N VAL A 45 9.27 12.73 -5.86
CA VAL A 45 10.65 13.07 -5.50
C VAL A 45 11.59 12.33 -6.44
N ASP A 46 12.48 13.05 -7.12
CA ASP A 46 13.50 12.48 -8.01
C ASP A 46 12.95 11.49 -9.08
N GLY A 47 11.71 11.70 -9.54
CA GLY A 47 11.06 10.82 -10.52
C GLY A 47 10.45 9.55 -9.93
N GLU A 48 10.41 9.41 -8.61
CA GLU A 48 9.72 8.35 -7.87
C GLU A 48 8.52 8.89 -7.10
N LEU A 49 7.55 8.03 -6.81
CA LEU A 49 6.48 8.31 -5.87
C LEU A 49 6.97 8.01 -4.45
N SER A 50 6.98 9.02 -3.60
CA SER A 50 7.11 8.89 -2.15
C SER A 50 5.73 8.84 -1.51
N VAL A 51 5.51 7.83 -0.66
CA VAL A 51 4.28 7.63 0.12
C VAL A 51 4.66 7.69 1.60
N MET A 52 4.34 8.80 2.26
CA MET A 52 4.60 8.97 3.68
C MET A 52 3.46 8.38 4.50
N LEU A 53 3.80 7.40 5.34
CA LEU A 53 2.91 6.66 6.22
C LEU A 53 3.26 6.93 7.68
N GLY A 54 3.18 8.19 8.12
CA GLY A 54 3.40 8.59 9.52
C GLY A 54 4.81 8.33 10.05
N ASP A 55 5.12 7.08 10.37
CA ASP A 55 6.41 6.61 10.90
C ASP A 55 7.42 6.18 9.83
N ARG A 56 6.98 6.03 8.57
CA ARG A 56 7.80 5.52 7.47
C ARG A 56 7.51 6.20 6.13
N GLU A 57 8.40 5.96 5.18
CA GLU A 57 8.28 6.38 3.78
C GLU A 57 8.37 5.14 2.88
N LEU A 58 7.46 5.01 1.91
CA LEU A 58 7.58 4.04 0.83
C LEU A 58 7.98 4.75 -0.46
N ARG A 59 9.02 4.24 -1.12
CA ARG A 59 9.40 4.68 -2.47
C ARG A 59 8.93 3.68 -3.51
N MET A 60 8.29 4.20 -4.55
CA MET A 60 7.63 3.41 -5.58
C MET A 60 7.86 4.05 -6.96
N PRO A 61 7.81 3.26 -8.04
CA PRO A 61 7.87 3.81 -9.39
C PRO A 61 6.77 4.85 -9.64
N ALA A 62 7.08 5.97 -10.29
CA ALA A 62 6.10 7.04 -10.59
C ALA A 62 4.80 6.54 -11.25
N ARG A 63 4.91 5.50 -12.09
CA ARG A 63 3.77 4.91 -12.82
C ARG A 63 2.66 4.38 -11.90
N VAL A 64 2.95 4.05 -10.65
CA VAL A 64 1.94 3.54 -9.71
C VAL A 64 1.13 4.66 -9.03
N LYS A 65 1.49 5.93 -9.24
CA LYS A 65 0.82 7.08 -8.61
C LYS A 65 -0.70 7.09 -8.80
N PRO A 66 -1.27 6.86 -10.00
CA PRO A 66 -2.73 6.84 -10.16
C PRO A 66 -3.40 5.76 -9.31
N ALA A 67 -2.79 4.57 -9.24
CA ALA A 67 -3.28 3.46 -8.43
C ALA A 67 -3.26 3.81 -6.93
N VAL A 68 -2.12 4.32 -6.43
CA VAL A 68 -1.96 4.68 -5.01
C VAL A 68 -2.91 5.83 -4.62
N ALA A 69 -3.05 6.85 -5.46
CA ALA A 69 -3.97 7.96 -5.22
C ALA A 69 -5.43 7.48 -5.16
N HIS A 70 -5.82 6.56 -6.04
CA HIS A 70 -7.16 5.99 -6.05
C HIS A 70 -7.45 5.22 -4.75
N LEU A 71 -6.52 4.35 -4.33
CA LEU A 71 -6.62 3.55 -3.10
C LEU A 71 -6.58 4.43 -1.84
N ALA A 72 -5.78 5.51 -1.84
CA ALA A 72 -5.69 6.45 -0.73
C ALA A 72 -6.93 7.33 -0.54
N SER A 73 -7.89 7.32 -1.49
CA SER A 73 -9.12 8.11 -1.38
C SER A 73 -10.01 7.72 -0.20
N GLY A 74 -9.83 6.51 0.35
CA GLY A 74 -10.65 5.99 1.46
C GLY A 74 -12.00 5.41 1.02
N ARG A 75 -12.26 5.33 -0.29
CA ARG A 75 -13.38 4.56 -0.81
C ARG A 75 -13.08 3.06 -0.73
N LYS A 76 -14.13 2.25 -0.69
CA LYS A 76 -14.04 0.82 -0.99
C LYS A 76 -13.72 0.65 -2.47
N VAL A 77 -12.68 -0.11 -2.78
CA VAL A 77 -12.15 -0.29 -4.13
C VAL A 77 -12.00 -1.79 -4.38
N PRO A 78 -12.70 -2.38 -5.36
CA PRO A 78 -12.39 -3.71 -5.86
C PRO A 78 -10.96 -3.73 -6.43
N VAL A 79 -10.17 -4.77 -6.13
CA VAL A 79 -8.80 -4.86 -6.63
C VAL A 79 -8.75 -4.79 -8.17
N ALA A 80 -9.72 -5.42 -8.85
CA ALA A 80 -9.86 -5.38 -10.30
C ALA A 80 -10.04 -3.97 -10.91
N GLU A 81 -10.45 -2.98 -10.12
CA GLU A 81 -10.70 -1.62 -10.61
C GLU A 81 -9.51 -0.67 -10.37
N VAL A 82 -8.42 -1.16 -9.78
CA VAL A 82 -7.23 -0.34 -9.53
C VAL A 82 -6.61 0.11 -10.86
N PRO A 83 -6.52 1.42 -11.11
CA PRO A 83 -6.16 1.95 -12.43
C PRO A 83 -4.66 1.88 -12.71
N GLY A 84 -4.30 1.85 -14.00
CA GLY A 84 -2.91 2.03 -14.45
C GLY A 84 -1.98 0.83 -14.21
N LEU A 85 -2.53 -0.30 -13.79
CA LEU A 85 -1.81 -1.56 -13.56
C LEU A 85 -2.55 -2.73 -14.21
N ASP A 86 -1.76 -3.73 -14.59
CA ASP A 86 -2.24 -5.04 -15.00
C ASP A 86 -2.69 -5.86 -13.78
N GLU A 87 -3.34 -6.99 -14.03
CA GLU A 87 -3.88 -7.86 -12.99
C GLU A 87 -2.85 -8.21 -11.91
N SER A 88 -1.65 -8.64 -12.33
CA SER A 88 -0.57 -9.03 -11.44
C SER A 88 -0.04 -7.84 -10.62
N GLY A 89 0.15 -6.68 -11.27
CA GLY A 89 0.63 -5.46 -10.63
C GLY A 89 -0.33 -4.93 -9.58
N ARG A 90 -1.64 -5.06 -9.79
CA ARG A 90 -2.67 -4.68 -8.79
C ARG A 90 -2.53 -5.49 -7.51
N LEU A 91 -2.42 -6.81 -7.62
CA LEU A 91 -2.26 -7.70 -6.45
C LEU A 91 -0.97 -7.39 -5.70
N VAL A 92 0.15 -7.22 -6.42
CA VAL A 92 1.44 -6.87 -5.80
C VAL A 92 1.33 -5.54 -5.04
N LEU A 93 0.74 -4.52 -5.66
CA LEU A 93 0.57 -3.21 -5.03
C LEU A 93 -0.33 -3.31 -3.79
N VAL A 94 -1.52 -3.88 -3.94
CA VAL A 94 -2.52 -3.96 -2.87
C VAL A 94 -1.98 -4.73 -1.68
N ARG A 95 -1.42 -5.92 -1.89
CA ARG A 95 -0.83 -6.74 -0.83
C ARG A 95 0.28 -6.00 -0.09
N ARG A 96 1.15 -5.29 -0.81
CA ARG A 96 2.20 -4.45 -0.21
C ARG A 96 1.60 -3.34 0.66
N LEU A 97 0.56 -2.65 0.20
CA LEU A 97 -0.06 -1.57 0.97
C LEU A 97 -0.85 -2.08 2.19
N ILE A 98 -1.37 -3.32 2.15
CA ILE A 98 -1.94 -4.00 3.33
C ILE A 98 -0.84 -4.37 4.34
N GLN A 99 0.29 -4.90 3.85
CA GLN A 99 1.46 -5.21 4.69
C GLN A 99 2.00 -3.99 5.42
N GLU A 100 2.03 -2.84 4.74
CA GLU A 100 2.43 -1.55 5.31
C GLU A 100 1.34 -0.89 6.16
N GLY A 101 0.15 -1.52 6.24
CA GLY A 101 -0.96 -1.10 7.09
C GLY A 101 -1.76 0.10 6.58
N LEU A 102 -1.54 0.54 5.34
CA LEU A 102 -2.32 1.60 4.68
C LEU A 102 -3.71 1.10 4.29
N LEU A 103 -3.80 -0.14 3.81
CA LEU A 103 -5.05 -0.76 3.37
C LEU A 103 -5.48 -1.89 4.30
N GLU A 104 -6.78 -2.16 4.28
CA GLU A 104 -7.39 -3.34 4.89
C GLU A 104 -8.45 -3.92 3.94
N VAL A 105 -8.65 -5.24 4.01
CA VAL A 105 -9.71 -5.93 3.26
C VAL A 105 -11.03 -5.65 3.95
N VAL A 106 -12.05 -5.36 3.15
CA VAL A 106 -13.43 -5.20 3.62
C VAL A 106 -14.05 -6.60 3.66
N SER A 107 -14.32 -7.09 4.87
CA SER A 107 -15.15 -8.28 5.11
C SER A 107 -16.64 -7.98 4.92
#